data_AF-A0A3N0IFN3-F1
#
_entry.id   AF-A0A3N0IFN3-F1
#
_cell.length_a   1.000
_cell.length_b   1.000
_cell.length_c   1.000
_cell.angle_alpha   90.00
_cell.angle_beta   90.00
_cell.angle_gamma   90.00
#
_symmetry.space_group_name_H-M   'P 1'
#
loop_
_entity.id
_entity.type
_entity.pdbx_description
1 polymer ?
#
loop_
_entity_poly.entity_id
_entity_poly.type
_entity_poly.pdbx_seq_one_letter_code
_entity_poly.pdbx_strand_id
1 'polypeptide(L)'
;MSIDLETRRDAETILFALEQAPDGFNTTTYRQAKAQLGCDADAADCYLLDLHAAIMLLSEAHGLKLDMSRHDYKEEGLPFVLDYDVWHRKDAAANGMFDDEASPENRDWRDEHDGIIADTIAGILFKALPAHTIPPKLRFSYENVPALDAEILRVCCGFEAAGLSFSLDFELNTGRGGNRIFLEPEPEPSAGNVSLTCEGMDDDFTAAWNPDTAKWDKPLPAKQQGK
;
A
#
# COMPACT_ATOMS: atom_id res chain seq x y z
N MET A 1 -8.31 -15.14 3.29
CA MET A 1 -8.04 -15.59 1.91
C MET A 1 -7.92 -17.10 1.95
N SER A 2 -8.66 -17.85 1.10
CA SER A 2 -8.49 -19.30 1.01
C SER A 2 -7.46 -19.60 -0.08
N ILE A 3 -6.30 -20.10 0.31
CA ILE A 3 -5.28 -20.60 -0.63
C ILE A 3 -5.78 -21.96 -1.13
N ASP A 4 -5.81 -22.17 -2.46
CA ASP A 4 -6.15 -23.48 -2.99
C ASP A 4 -5.06 -24.52 -2.64
N LEU A 5 -5.42 -25.79 -2.73
CA LEU A 5 -4.55 -26.88 -2.26
C LEU A 5 -3.24 -27.00 -3.06
N GLU A 6 -3.29 -26.68 -4.35
CA GLU A 6 -2.14 -26.80 -5.26
C GLU A 6 -1.13 -25.69 -4.96
N THR A 7 -1.59 -24.44 -4.95
CA THR A 7 -0.77 -23.27 -4.59
C THR A 7 -0.16 -23.40 -3.19
N ARG A 8 -0.91 -23.95 -2.23
CA ARG A 8 -0.39 -24.21 -0.89
C ARG A 8 0.78 -25.20 -0.90
N ARG A 9 0.64 -26.31 -1.62
CA ARG A 9 1.68 -27.35 -1.69
C ARG A 9 2.95 -26.83 -2.37
N ASP A 10 2.77 -26.01 -3.40
CA ASP A 10 3.87 -25.38 -4.12
C ASP A 10 4.61 -24.36 -3.25
N ALA A 11 3.87 -23.54 -2.49
CA ALA A 11 4.45 -22.63 -1.51
C ALA A 11 5.23 -23.37 -0.43
N GLU A 12 4.70 -24.47 0.11
CA GLU A 12 5.40 -25.33 1.10
C GLU A 12 6.69 -25.94 0.52
N THR A 13 6.67 -26.33 -0.76
CA THR A 13 7.86 -26.83 -1.47
C THR A 13 8.95 -25.75 -1.57
N ILE A 14 8.56 -24.52 -1.90
CA ILE A 14 9.48 -23.38 -1.94
C ILE A 14 10.03 -23.05 -0.55
N LEU A 15 9.17 -23.04 0.48
CA LEU A 15 9.59 -22.75 1.86
C LEU A 15 10.63 -23.75 2.36
N PHE A 16 10.48 -25.04 2.05
CA PHE A 16 11.48 -26.04 2.38
C PHE A 16 12.86 -25.74 1.77
N ALA A 17 12.90 -25.21 0.54
CA ALA A 17 14.15 -24.79 -0.08
C ALA A 17 14.74 -23.54 0.57
N LEU A 18 13.89 -22.58 0.94
CA LEU A 18 14.31 -21.34 1.61
C LEU A 18 14.85 -21.58 3.02
N GLU A 19 14.34 -22.58 3.75
CA GLU A 19 14.88 -23.01 5.05
C GLU A 19 16.32 -23.54 4.98
N GLN A 20 16.79 -23.92 3.79
CA GLN A 20 18.17 -24.35 3.57
C GLN A 20 19.06 -23.23 3.04
N ALA A 21 18.49 -22.06 2.72
CA ALA A 21 19.23 -20.91 2.22
C ALA A 21 20.02 -20.23 3.34
N PRO A 22 21.13 -19.54 3.04
CA PRO A 22 21.79 -18.71 4.03
C PRO A 22 20.91 -17.52 4.45
N ASP A 23 21.14 -16.99 5.65
CA ASP A 23 20.53 -15.72 6.06
C ASP A 23 20.89 -14.56 5.13
N GLY A 24 19.90 -13.72 4.84
CA GLY A 24 20.02 -12.61 3.90
C GLY A 24 20.05 -13.07 2.44
N PHE A 25 19.57 -14.28 2.15
CA PHE A 25 19.50 -14.78 0.78
C PHE A 25 18.48 -13.99 -0.03
N ASN A 26 18.96 -13.29 -1.06
CA ASN A 26 18.13 -12.49 -1.95
C ASN A 26 17.49 -13.34 -3.06
N THR A 27 16.18 -13.25 -3.22
CA THR A 27 15.46 -14.03 -4.24
C THR A 27 14.10 -13.42 -4.61
N THR A 28 13.39 -14.02 -5.56
CA THR A 28 12.01 -13.65 -5.91
C THR A 28 11.11 -14.89 -5.93
N THR A 29 9.79 -14.70 -5.81
CA THR A 29 8.83 -15.80 -5.97
C THR A 29 8.96 -16.44 -7.35
N TYR A 30 9.14 -15.65 -8.41
CA TYR A 30 9.37 -16.18 -9.74
C TYR A 30 10.63 -17.05 -9.84
N ARG A 31 11.76 -16.59 -9.27
CA ARG A 31 13.02 -17.36 -9.27
C ARG A 31 12.86 -18.67 -8.51
N GLN A 32 12.14 -18.67 -7.40
CA GLN A 32 11.86 -19.89 -6.63
C GLN A 32 10.90 -20.83 -7.34
N ALA A 33 9.80 -20.32 -7.92
CA ALA A 33 8.88 -21.13 -8.71
C ALA A 33 9.60 -21.79 -9.89
N LYS A 34 10.47 -21.05 -10.58
CA LYS A 34 11.30 -21.60 -11.65
C LYS A 34 12.28 -22.67 -11.14
N ALA A 35 13.00 -22.38 -10.06
CA ALA A 35 14.02 -23.27 -9.54
C ALA A 35 13.46 -24.56 -8.91
N GLN A 36 12.34 -24.47 -8.19
CA GLN A 36 11.77 -25.58 -7.41
C GLN A 36 10.65 -26.32 -8.13
N LEU A 37 9.87 -25.62 -8.96
CA LEU A 37 8.66 -26.16 -9.60
C LEU A 37 8.81 -26.31 -11.11
N GLY A 38 9.86 -25.72 -11.71
CA GLY A 38 10.04 -25.70 -13.17
C GLY A 38 9.05 -24.79 -13.89
N CYS A 39 8.40 -23.86 -13.18
CA CYS A 39 7.53 -22.87 -13.77
C CYS A 39 8.35 -21.87 -14.60
N ASP A 40 8.19 -21.90 -15.92
CA ASP A 40 8.85 -20.94 -16.83
C ASP A 40 8.08 -19.61 -16.93
N ALA A 41 8.66 -18.66 -17.68
CA ALA A 41 8.20 -17.26 -17.83
C ALA A 41 6.75 -17.08 -18.32
N ASP A 42 6.10 -18.14 -18.79
CA ASP A 42 4.72 -18.15 -19.27
C ASP A 42 3.70 -18.60 -18.21
N ALA A 43 4.12 -18.75 -16.95
CA ALA A 43 3.19 -19.01 -15.85
C ALA A 43 2.17 -17.85 -15.75
N ALA A 44 0.89 -18.19 -15.57
CA ALA A 44 -0.16 -17.18 -15.48
C ALA A 44 0.11 -16.22 -14.31
N ASP A 45 0.11 -14.91 -14.57
CA ASP A 45 0.39 -13.87 -13.56
C ASP A 45 -0.46 -14.06 -12.30
N CYS A 46 -1.73 -14.48 -12.46
CA CYS A 46 -2.62 -14.78 -11.34
C CYS A 46 -2.10 -15.92 -10.43
N TYR A 47 -1.53 -16.98 -11.00
CA TYR A 47 -0.94 -18.07 -10.21
C TYR A 47 0.28 -17.60 -9.44
N LEU A 48 1.16 -16.80 -10.07
CA LEU A 48 2.35 -16.27 -9.38
C LEU A 48 1.98 -15.26 -8.28
N LEU A 49 0.89 -14.51 -8.44
CA LEU A 49 0.33 -13.66 -7.39
C LEU A 49 -0.18 -14.48 -6.20
N ASP A 50 -0.99 -15.50 -6.46
CA ASP A 50 -1.53 -16.38 -5.42
C ASP A 50 -0.41 -17.16 -4.71
N LEU A 51 0.59 -17.63 -5.46
CA LEU A 51 1.77 -18.30 -4.93
C LEU A 51 2.63 -17.36 -4.07
N HIS A 52 2.84 -16.12 -4.50
CA HIS A 52 3.55 -15.11 -3.71
C HIS A 52 2.82 -14.84 -2.39
N ALA A 53 1.50 -14.62 -2.44
CA ALA A 53 0.69 -14.44 -1.25
C ALA A 53 0.75 -15.65 -0.31
N ALA A 54 0.70 -16.88 -0.86
CA ALA A 54 0.81 -18.10 -0.09
C ALA A 54 2.17 -18.26 0.61
N ILE A 55 3.27 -17.98 -0.10
CA ILE A 55 4.62 -18.01 0.47
C ILE A 55 4.75 -17.02 1.63
N MET A 56 4.30 -15.78 1.44
CA MET A 56 4.32 -14.76 2.50
C MET A 56 3.51 -15.20 3.72
N LEU A 57 2.29 -15.70 3.52
CA LEU A 57 1.41 -16.16 4.60
C LEU A 57 1.96 -17.37 5.37
N LEU A 58 2.63 -18.29 4.68
CA LEU A 58 3.11 -19.53 5.28
C LEU A 58 4.53 -19.41 5.86
N SER A 59 5.31 -18.43 5.41
CA SER A 59 6.70 -18.23 5.85
C SER A 59 6.87 -18.19 7.38
N GLU A 60 5.95 -17.53 8.09
CA GLU A 60 6.02 -17.43 9.55
C GLU A 60 5.92 -18.81 10.23
N ALA A 61 5.06 -19.70 9.72
CA ALA A 61 4.91 -21.05 10.27
C ALA A 61 6.17 -21.90 10.08
N HIS A 62 7.01 -21.53 9.12
CA HIS A 62 8.30 -22.14 8.81
C HIS A 62 9.48 -21.42 9.50
N GLY A 63 9.22 -20.45 10.38
CA GLY A 63 10.27 -19.72 11.10
C GLY A 63 11.13 -18.82 10.21
N LEU A 64 10.65 -18.52 9.01
CA LEU A 64 11.26 -17.62 8.06
C LEU A 64 10.59 -16.25 8.14
N LYS A 65 11.38 -15.22 7.87
CA LYS A 65 10.90 -13.86 7.61
C LYS A 65 11.37 -13.44 6.23
N LEU A 66 10.43 -12.98 5.41
CA LEU A 66 10.70 -12.50 4.06
C LEU A 66 10.67 -10.97 4.08
N ASP A 67 11.82 -10.37 3.82
CA ASP A 67 12.03 -8.93 3.89
C ASP A 67 12.05 -8.32 2.49
N MET A 68 11.03 -7.52 2.21
CA MET A 68 10.88 -6.81 0.93
C MET A 68 11.50 -5.39 0.99
N SER A 69 12.00 -4.93 2.14
CA SER A 69 12.40 -3.54 2.39
C SER A 69 13.60 -3.07 1.58
N ARG A 70 14.44 -3.99 1.10
CA ARG A 70 15.56 -3.65 0.21
C ARG A 70 15.07 -3.47 -1.22
N HIS A 71 15.10 -2.23 -1.69
CA HIS A 71 14.64 -1.80 -3.02
C HIS A 71 15.79 -1.36 -3.94
N ASP A 72 16.89 -2.11 -3.98
CA ASP A 72 17.97 -1.81 -4.95
C ASP A 72 17.57 -2.29 -6.36
N TYR A 73 17.45 -1.37 -7.32
CA TYR A 73 17.34 -1.60 -8.77
C TYR A 73 16.18 -2.51 -9.28
N LYS A 74 14.92 -2.29 -8.86
CA LYS A 74 13.80 -3.16 -9.29
C LYS A 74 12.95 -2.58 -10.42
N GLU A 75 12.60 -3.43 -11.40
CA GLU A 75 11.54 -3.17 -12.39
C GLU A 75 10.18 -3.35 -11.70
N GLU A 76 9.40 -2.27 -11.60
CA GLU A 76 8.08 -2.28 -10.97
C GLU A 76 6.99 -2.85 -11.89
N GLY A 77 6.04 -3.57 -11.31
CA GLY A 77 4.85 -4.03 -12.03
C GLY A 77 4.08 -5.15 -11.35
N LEU A 78 4.77 -6.14 -10.74
CA LEU A 78 4.14 -7.29 -10.08
C LEU A 78 4.96 -7.79 -8.88
N PRO A 79 4.32 -8.12 -7.73
CA PRO A 79 5.02 -8.43 -6.48
C PRO A 79 5.89 -9.69 -6.53
N PHE A 80 5.57 -10.67 -7.40
CA PHE A 80 6.35 -11.90 -7.54
C PHE A 80 7.68 -11.73 -8.31
N VAL A 81 7.89 -10.57 -8.95
CA VAL A 81 9.12 -10.19 -9.65
C VAL A 81 10.05 -9.34 -8.76
N LEU A 82 9.51 -8.77 -7.69
CA LEU A 82 10.29 -7.98 -6.72
C LEU A 82 11.16 -8.90 -5.85
N ASP A 83 12.44 -8.54 -5.66
CA ASP A 83 13.31 -9.32 -4.77
C ASP A 83 12.90 -9.19 -3.30
N TYR A 84 13.23 -10.19 -2.50
CA TYR A 84 13.21 -10.17 -1.04
C TYR A 84 14.40 -10.92 -0.47
N ASP A 85 14.82 -10.47 0.71
CA ASP A 85 15.82 -11.16 1.51
C ASP A 85 15.13 -12.13 2.47
N VAL A 86 15.66 -13.35 2.54
CA VAL A 86 15.16 -14.41 3.43
C VAL A 86 15.99 -14.43 4.71
N TRP A 87 15.32 -14.37 5.85
CA TRP A 87 15.95 -14.37 7.17
C TRP A 87 15.37 -15.44 8.08
N HIS A 88 16.23 -16.17 8.79
CA HIS A 88 15.82 -17.07 9.85
C HIS A 88 15.51 -16.28 11.11
N ARG A 89 14.32 -16.48 11.69
CA ARG A 89 13.83 -15.65 12.82
C ARG A 89 14.76 -15.65 14.04
N LYS A 90 15.46 -16.76 14.28
CA LYS A 90 16.40 -16.90 15.42
C LYS A 90 17.61 -15.97 15.30
N ASP A 91 18.05 -15.72 14.07
CA ASP A 91 19.25 -14.95 13.77
C ASP A 91 18.89 -13.50 13.38
N ALA A 92 17.70 -13.30 12.81
CA ALA A 92 17.11 -12.00 12.54
C ALA A 92 16.97 -11.13 13.81
N ALA A 93 16.54 -11.73 14.93
CA ALA A 93 16.46 -11.04 16.22
C ALA A 93 17.85 -10.69 16.79
N ALA A 94 18.84 -11.57 16.60
CA ALA A 94 20.22 -11.36 17.08
C ALA A 94 20.97 -10.27 16.28
N ASN A 95 20.56 -10.02 15.04
CA ASN A 95 21.12 -8.98 14.17
C ASN A 95 20.50 -7.58 14.39
N GLY A 96 19.72 -7.39 15.46
CA GLY A 96 19.13 -6.10 15.81
C GLY A 96 18.04 -5.62 14.85
N MET A 97 17.52 -6.50 13.99
CA MET A 97 16.46 -6.12 13.06
C MET A 97 15.06 -6.11 13.68
N PHE A 98 14.87 -6.57 14.94
CA PHE A 98 13.53 -6.85 15.48
C PHE A 98 13.27 -6.58 16.99
N ASP A 99 13.96 -5.65 17.65
CA ASP A 99 13.51 -5.14 18.97
C ASP A 99 12.54 -3.94 18.87
N ASP A 100 12.12 -3.59 17.65
CA ASP A 100 11.56 -2.28 17.34
C ASP A 100 10.14 -2.30 16.75
N GLU A 101 9.32 -3.35 16.98
CA GLU A 101 7.87 -3.23 16.66
C GLU A 101 7.17 -2.10 17.46
N ALA A 102 7.85 -1.52 18.45
CA ALA A 102 7.40 -0.33 19.20
C ALA A 102 8.26 0.93 18.95
N SER A 103 9.31 0.86 18.12
CA SER A 103 10.19 1.99 17.88
C SER A 103 9.73 2.73 16.61
N PRO A 104 9.62 4.07 16.63
CA PRO A 104 9.15 4.86 15.48
C PRO A 104 9.91 4.62 14.17
N GLU A 105 11.10 4.04 14.27
CA GLU A 105 12.10 3.89 13.21
C GLU A 105 11.92 2.60 12.39
N ASN A 106 11.09 1.64 12.83
CA ASN A 106 10.82 0.37 12.15
C ASN A 106 9.33 0.17 11.77
N ARG A 107 8.64 1.28 11.51
CA ARG A 107 7.38 1.29 10.77
C ARG A 107 7.60 0.66 9.39
N ASP A 108 6.71 -0.25 8.98
CA ASP A 108 6.68 -0.77 7.61
C ASP A 108 6.73 0.44 6.64
N TRP A 109 7.41 0.39 5.51
CA TRP A 109 7.41 1.53 4.58
C TRP A 109 5.98 1.89 4.10
N ARG A 110 5.05 0.95 4.24
CA ARG A 110 3.59 1.19 4.14
C ARG A 110 3.05 2.08 5.28
N ASP A 111 3.53 1.89 6.51
CA ASP A 111 3.19 2.73 7.67
C ASP A 111 3.82 4.15 7.58
N GLU A 112 4.86 4.34 6.77
CA GLU A 112 5.54 5.63 6.60
C GLU A 112 4.67 6.64 5.86
N HIS A 113 4.00 6.20 4.79
CA HIS A 113 3.05 7.04 4.07
C HIS A 113 1.69 7.10 4.76
N ASP A 114 1.26 6.04 5.44
CA ASP A 114 -0.07 5.96 6.05
C ASP A 114 -0.37 7.13 6.99
N GLY A 115 0.62 7.58 7.77
CA GLY A 115 0.48 8.75 8.63
C GLY A 115 0.21 10.03 7.83
N ILE A 116 1.04 10.31 6.83
CA ILE A 116 0.94 11.51 5.98
C ILE A 116 -0.34 11.47 5.14
N ILE A 117 -0.70 10.30 4.61
CA ILE A 117 -1.93 10.07 3.86
C ILE A 117 -3.15 10.29 4.77
N ALA A 118 -3.16 9.70 5.97
CA ALA A 118 -4.26 9.86 6.92
C ALA A 118 -4.44 11.32 7.35
N ASP A 119 -3.35 12.03 7.67
CA ASP A 119 -3.38 13.45 8.02
C ASP A 119 -3.86 14.31 6.85
N THR A 120 -3.43 13.99 5.63
CA THR A 120 -3.86 14.70 4.41
C THR A 120 -5.34 14.46 4.13
N ILE A 121 -5.81 13.22 4.22
CA ILE A 121 -7.24 12.87 4.09
C ILE A 121 -8.04 13.63 5.15
N ALA A 122 -7.60 13.61 6.42
CA ALA A 122 -8.28 14.31 7.50
C ALA A 122 -8.36 15.82 7.23
N GLY A 123 -7.27 16.43 6.75
CA GLY A 123 -7.22 17.84 6.38
C GLY A 123 -8.16 18.22 5.22
N ILE A 124 -8.23 17.37 4.19
CA ILE A 124 -9.15 17.56 3.06
C ILE A 124 -10.60 17.41 3.53
N LEU A 125 -10.92 16.34 4.25
CA LEU A 125 -12.28 16.05 4.72
C LEU A 125 -12.77 17.09 5.73
N PHE A 126 -11.89 17.60 6.60
CA PHE A 126 -12.24 18.68 7.53
C PHE A 126 -12.71 19.94 6.79
N LYS A 127 -12.08 20.27 5.65
CA LYS A 127 -12.46 21.42 4.82
C LYS A 127 -13.70 21.13 3.98
N ALA A 128 -13.77 19.95 3.37
CA ALA A 128 -14.83 19.60 2.42
C ALA A 128 -16.14 19.23 3.09
N LEU A 129 -16.08 18.57 4.25
CA LEU A 129 -17.23 17.96 4.93
C LEU A 129 -17.34 18.40 6.41
N PRO A 130 -17.29 19.71 6.74
CA PRO A 130 -17.23 20.18 8.13
C PRO A 130 -18.47 19.82 8.97
N ALA A 131 -19.60 19.55 8.33
CA ALA A 131 -20.87 19.20 8.98
C ALA A 131 -21.19 17.70 8.97
N HIS A 132 -20.37 16.86 8.31
CA HIS A 132 -20.65 15.43 8.20
C HIS A 132 -19.84 14.64 9.23
N THR A 133 -20.50 13.68 9.88
CA THR A 133 -19.80 12.72 10.73
C THR A 133 -19.08 11.72 9.84
N ILE A 134 -17.77 11.93 9.66
CA ILE A 134 -16.91 11.00 8.93
C ILE A 134 -16.76 9.70 9.74
N PRO A 135 -16.78 8.52 9.10
CA PRO A 135 -16.51 7.26 9.77
C PRO A 135 -15.19 7.31 10.54
N PRO A 136 -15.11 6.71 11.75
CA PRO A 136 -13.90 6.73 12.57
C PRO A 136 -12.76 5.88 11.98
N LYS A 137 -13.05 5.07 10.95
CA LYS A 137 -12.08 4.26 10.22
C LYS A 137 -12.39 4.36 8.73
N LEU A 138 -11.41 4.82 7.97
CA LEU A 138 -11.45 4.89 6.52
C LEU A 138 -10.47 3.87 5.94
N ARG A 139 -10.78 3.37 4.74
CA ARG A 139 -9.85 2.57 3.95
C ARG A 139 -9.42 3.40 2.76
N PHE A 140 -8.12 3.42 2.50
CA PHE A 140 -7.54 4.05 1.33
C PHE A 140 -6.57 3.07 0.67
N SER A 141 -6.25 3.34 -0.59
CA SER A 141 -5.20 2.69 -1.35
C SER A 141 -4.36 3.76 -2.01
N TYR A 142 -3.10 3.45 -2.30
CA TYR A 142 -2.24 4.37 -3.04
C TYR A 142 -1.33 3.61 -4.02
N GLU A 143 -0.93 4.30 -5.09
CA GLU A 143 0.04 3.83 -6.08
C GLU A 143 1.15 4.89 -6.25
N ASN A 144 2.38 4.46 -6.52
CA ASN A 144 3.47 5.39 -6.84
C ASN A 144 3.30 5.88 -8.29
N VAL A 145 3.36 7.18 -8.49
CA VAL A 145 3.32 7.81 -9.81
C VAL A 145 4.77 8.09 -10.24
N PRO A 146 5.23 7.52 -11.36
CA PRO A 146 6.59 7.75 -11.84
C PRO A 146 6.88 9.23 -12.04
N ALA A 147 7.74 9.78 -11.20
CA ALA A 147 8.24 11.15 -11.31
C ALA A 147 9.77 11.14 -11.20
N LEU A 148 10.42 12.01 -11.98
CA LEU A 148 11.88 12.01 -12.13
C LEU A 148 12.61 12.54 -10.89
N ASP A 149 11.94 13.38 -10.11
CA ASP A 149 12.55 14.20 -9.05
C ASP A 149 11.65 14.37 -7.82
N ALA A 150 10.58 13.59 -7.70
CA ALA A 150 9.72 13.60 -6.54
C ALA A 150 9.09 12.22 -6.35
N GLU A 151 8.81 11.86 -5.10
CA GLU A 151 7.94 10.75 -4.78
C GLU A 151 6.49 11.26 -4.71
N ILE A 152 5.70 10.87 -5.71
CA ILE A 152 4.30 11.24 -5.83
C ILE A 152 3.47 9.98 -5.64
N LEU A 153 2.52 10.01 -4.70
CA LEU A 153 1.57 8.93 -4.50
C LEU A 153 0.21 9.36 -5.03
N ARG A 154 -0.44 8.53 -5.83
CA ARG A 154 -1.84 8.73 -6.17
C ARG A 154 -2.69 7.97 -5.16
N VAL A 155 -3.48 8.70 -4.37
CA VAL A 155 -4.24 8.18 -3.25
C VAL A 155 -5.72 8.16 -3.60
N CYS A 156 -6.37 7.03 -3.34
CA CYS A 156 -7.81 6.84 -3.51
C CYS A 156 -8.44 6.40 -2.19
N CYS A 157 -9.53 7.05 -1.79
CA CYS A 157 -10.27 6.74 -0.57
C CYS A 157 -11.78 6.80 -0.82
N GLY A 158 -12.46 5.66 -0.73
CA GLY A 158 -13.92 5.54 -0.83
C GLY A 158 -14.55 5.37 0.56
N PHE A 159 -15.62 6.10 0.85
CA PHE A 159 -16.33 5.97 2.13
C PHE A 159 -17.78 6.42 2.06
N GLU A 160 -18.60 5.91 2.98
CA GLU A 160 -19.98 6.34 3.13
C GLU A 160 -20.14 7.26 4.34
N ALA A 161 -20.83 8.39 4.15
CA ALA A 161 -21.21 9.27 5.25
C ALA A 161 -22.62 9.83 5.03
N ALA A 162 -23.43 9.81 6.09
CA ALA A 162 -24.81 10.32 6.06
C ALA A 162 -25.73 9.71 4.96
N GLY A 163 -25.43 8.49 4.48
CA GLY A 163 -26.19 7.83 3.41
C GLY A 163 -25.77 8.24 2.00
N LEU A 164 -24.61 8.88 1.86
CA LEU A 164 -23.99 9.27 0.59
C LEU A 164 -22.67 8.51 0.42
N SER A 165 -22.35 8.15 -0.82
CA SER A 165 -21.06 7.56 -1.18
C SER A 165 -20.10 8.67 -1.61
N PHE A 166 -18.90 8.68 -1.05
CA PHE A 166 -17.85 9.64 -1.36
C PHE A 166 -16.65 8.91 -1.94
N SER A 167 -16.05 9.51 -2.98
CA SER A 167 -14.78 9.09 -3.54
C SER A 167 -13.81 10.26 -3.53
N LEU A 168 -12.72 10.11 -2.79
CA LEU A 168 -11.60 11.04 -2.73
C LEU A 168 -10.43 10.49 -3.54
N ASP A 169 -9.92 11.27 -4.50
CA ASP A 169 -8.71 11.02 -5.28
C ASP A 169 -7.81 12.25 -5.17
N PHE A 170 -6.51 12.05 -4.92
CA PHE A 170 -5.53 13.14 -4.96
C PHE A 170 -4.12 12.61 -5.19
N GLU A 171 -3.23 13.47 -5.66
CA GLU A 171 -1.80 13.23 -5.70
C GLU A 171 -1.15 13.79 -4.44
N LEU A 172 -0.39 12.97 -3.73
CA LEU A 172 0.40 13.35 -2.58
C LEU A 172 1.86 13.41 -2.97
N ASN A 173 2.42 14.62 -3.00
CA ASN A 173 3.87 14.77 -2.95
C ASN A 173 4.32 14.53 -1.50
N THR A 174 5.07 13.46 -1.26
CA THR A 174 5.54 13.09 0.09
C THR A 174 6.63 14.04 0.61
N GLY A 175 7.15 14.92 -0.25
CA GLY A 175 8.31 15.73 0.05
C GLY A 175 9.63 14.98 -0.12
N ARG A 176 9.62 13.71 -0.57
CA ARG A 176 10.82 12.91 -0.84
C ARG A 176 11.12 12.87 -2.34
N GLY A 177 12.33 12.43 -2.67
CA GLY A 177 12.84 12.44 -4.05
C GLY A 177 13.40 13.80 -4.51
N GLY A 178 14.19 13.74 -5.58
CA GLY A 178 14.75 14.91 -6.25
C GLY A 178 16.28 14.98 -6.31
N ASN A 179 16.81 15.56 -7.39
CA ASN A 179 18.21 15.98 -7.47
C ASN A 179 18.45 17.16 -6.55
N ARG A 180 18.63 16.90 -5.25
CA ARG A 180 18.88 17.94 -4.26
C ARG A 180 20.35 18.25 -4.15
N ILE A 181 20.64 19.55 -4.03
CA ILE A 181 21.91 20.02 -3.49
C ILE A 181 21.86 19.69 -1.99
N PHE A 182 22.93 19.08 -1.46
CA PHE A 182 23.11 18.45 -0.13
C PHE A 182 22.65 19.23 1.14
N LEU A 183 21.99 20.39 1.03
CA LEU A 183 21.69 21.30 2.14
C LEU A 183 20.26 21.89 2.13
N GLU A 184 19.38 21.53 1.19
CA GLU A 184 18.00 22.04 1.18
C GLU A 184 17.07 21.14 2.04
N PRO A 185 16.21 21.72 2.90
CA PRO A 185 15.26 20.95 3.71
C PRO A 185 14.25 20.21 2.83
N GLU A 186 13.76 19.08 3.33
CA GLU A 186 12.64 18.36 2.71
C GLU A 186 11.41 19.30 2.62
N PRO A 187 10.82 19.50 1.43
CA PRO A 187 9.59 20.24 1.31
C PRO A 187 8.48 19.52 2.07
N GLU A 188 7.60 20.30 2.69
CA GLU A 188 6.45 19.73 3.40
C GLU A 188 5.56 18.92 2.43
N PRO A 189 4.98 17.80 2.89
CA PRO A 189 4.05 17.04 2.09
C PRO A 189 2.89 17.91 1.60
N SER A 190 2.50 17.74 0.34
CA SER A 190 1.45 18.55 -0.27
C SER A 190 0.55 17.73 -1.19
N ALA A 191 -0.75 18.03 -1.12
CA ALA A 191 -1.76 17.42 -1.97
C ALA A 191 -1.99 18.27 -3.22
N GLY A 192 -1.87 17.65 -4.39
CA GLY A 192 -2.25 18.16 -5.70
C GLY A 192 -3.41 17.38 -6.30
N ASN A 193 -4.00 17.90 -7.37
CA ASN A 193 -5.04 17.23 -8.15
C ASN A 193 -6.21 16.65 -7.32
N VAL A 194 -6.56 17.32 -6.22
CA VAL A 194 -7.59 16.84 -5.29
C VAL A 194 -8.96 16.86 -5.96
N SER A 195 -9.59 15.70 -6.01
CA SER A 195 -10.95 15.48 -6.47
C SER A 195 -11.73 14.75 -5.38
N LEU A 196 -12.79 15.37 -4.88
CA LEU A 196 -13.74 14.70 -4.00
C LEU A 196 -15.11 14.74 -4.65
N THR A 197 -15.64 13.56 -4.98
CA THR A 197 -16.98 13.39 -5.53
C THR A 197 -17.91 12.78 -4.50
N CYS A 198 -19.17 13.18 -4.58
CA CYS A 198 -20.26 12.63 -3.79
C CYS A 198 -21.34 12.12 -4.73
N GLU A 199 -21.73 10.86 -4.54
CA GLU A 199 -22.84 10.21 -5.23
C GLU A 199 -24.00 10.00 -4.25
N GLY A 200 -25.20 10.40 -4.68
CA GLY A 200 -26.43 10.27 -3.91
C GLY A 200 -27.06 8.89 -4.06
N MET A 201 -28.11 8.62 -3.26
CA MET A 201 -28.90 7.38 -3.40
C MET A 201 -29.73 7.33 -4.70
N ASP A 202 -29.93 8.47 -5.36
CA ASP A 202 -30.55 8.56 -6.68
C ASP A 202 -29.45 8.67 -7.73
N ASP A 203 -29.51 7.82 -8.77
CA ASP A 203 -28.49 7.66 -9.84
C ASP A 203 -28.11 8.98 -10.56
N ASP A 204 -28.87 10.07 -10.37
CA ASP A 204 -28.68 11.37 -11.03
C ASP A 204 -27.97 12.43 -10.17
N PHE A 205 -27.63 12.14 -8.90
CA PHE A 205 -26.95 13.12 -8.03
C PHE A 205 -25.43 12.89 -7.98
N THR A 206 -24.68 13.81 -8.58
CA THR A 206 -23.22 13.94 -8.40
C THR A 206 -22.85 15.38 -8.06
N ALA A 207 -22.09 15.54 -6.98
CA ALA A 207 -21.44 16.81 -6.59
C ALA A 207 -19.92 16.63 -6.51
N ALA A 208 -19.19 17.67 -6.89
CA ALA A 208 -17.73 17.72 -6.85
C ALA A 208 -17.26 18.89 -5.97
N TRP A 209 -16.29 18.62 -5.11
CA TRP A 209 -15.66 19.64 -4.27
C TRP A 209 -14.45 20.25 -4.98
N ASN A 210 -14.39 21.57 -5.02
CA ASN A 210 -13.27 22.32 -5.57
C ASN A 210 -12.31 22.76 -4.43
N PRO A 211 -11.06 22.26 -4.43
CA PRO A 211 -10.09 22.57 -3.36
C PRO A 211 -9.67 24.04 -3.32
N ASP A 212 -9.55 24.70 -4.47
CA ASP A 212 -9.08 26.08 -4.59
C ASP A 212 -10.07 27.08 -4.00
N THR A 213 -11.36 26.80 -4.18
CA THR A 213 -12.45 27.67 -3.70
C THR A 213 -13.05 27.19 -2.38
N ALA A 214 -12.65 26.01 -1.91
CA ALA A 214 -13.22 25.30 -0.77
C ALA A 214 -14.76 25.20 -0.83
N LYS A 215 -15.31 24.95 -2.02
CA LYS A 215 -16.75 24.92 -2.28
C LYS A 215 -17.15 23.69 -3.06
N TRP A 216 -18.33 23.18 -2.76
CA TRP A 216 -19.02 22.22 -3.61
C TRP A 216 -19.66 22.94 -4.80
N ASP A 217 -19.62 22.30 -5.97
CA ASP A 217 -20.31 22.77 -7.17
C ASP A 217 -21.85 22.77 -7.01
N LYS A 218 -22.36 21.87 -6.17
CA LYS A 218 -23.78 21.72 -5.81
C LYS A 218 -23.91 21.47 -4.31
N PRO A 219 -25.01 21.90 -3.68
CA PRO A 219 -25.25 21.61 -2.26
C PRO A 219 -25.40 20.10 -2.05
N LEU A 220 -24.74 19.58 -1.00
CA LEU A 220 -24.89 18.18 -0.62
C LEU A 220 -26.31 17.91 -0.10
N PRO A 221 -26.88 16.72 -0.38
CA PRO A 221 -28.20 16.35 0.11
C PRO A 221 -28.15 16.30 1.64
N ALA A 222 -28.99 17.10 2.29
CA ALA A 222 -29.17 16.97 3.73
C ALA A 222 -29.78 15.61 4.02
N LYS A 223 -29.31 14.95 5.09
CA LYS A 223 -29.90 13.72 5.62
C LYS A 223 -31.42 13.85 5.63
N GLN A 224 -32.14 13.02 4.89
CA GLN A 224 -33.55 12.83 5.21
C GLN A 224 -33.56 12.20 6.60
N GLN A 225 -33.99 12.98 7.60
CA GLN A 225 -34.33 12.45 8.91
C GLN A 225 -35.54 11.52 8.70
N GLY A 226 -35.26 10.25 8.42
CA GLY A 226 -36.26 9.19 8.45
C GLY A 226 -36.87 9.13 9.85
N LYS A 227 -38.19 9.31 9.89
CA LYS A 227 -39.08 9.04 11.03
C LYS A 227 -38.96 7.59 11.50
#